data_AF-A0A351DT41-F1
#
_entry.id   AF-A0A351DT41-F1
#
_cell.length_a   1.000
_cell.length_b   1.000
_cell.length_c   1.000
_cell.angle_alpha   90.00
_cell.angle_beta   90.00
_cell.angle_gamma   90.00
#
_symmetry.space_group_name_H-M   'P 1'
#
loop_
_entity.id
_entity.type
_entity.pdbx_description
1 polymer ?
#
loop_
_entity_poly.entity_id
_entity_poly.type
_entity_poly.pdbx_seq_one_letter_code
_entity_poly.pdbx_strand_id
1 'polypeptide(L)'
;MTKSRVNSRPSAMLRARWKVRLAKAVLRALGWQLRGTLPPQFWRSIVVVKAPKPWQCKALAWTLPVVVRPLNGLAREEWLHATAQGFAKGEASIVFTHATDPQLEDIAAHAREAKGRIALCAFEPQRKFVHMHAPFKASPFPDRDVHYMRRYFKHFRFD
;
A
#
# COMPACT_ATOMS: atom_id res chain seq x y z
N MET A 1 -5.71 30.37 28.59
CA MET A 1 -5.65 28.90 28.54
C MET A 1 -5.37 28.44 27.11
N THR A 2 -4.10 28.38 26.74
CA THR A 2 -3.65 27.96 25.41
C THR A 2 -3.57 26.43 25.39
N LYS A 3 -4.54 25.76 24.73
CA LYS A 3 -4.47 24.32 24.48
C LYS A 3 -3.30 24.06 23.53
N SER A 4 -2.13 23.76 24.10
CA SER A 4 -1.01 23.19 23.37
C SER A 4 -1.44 21.81 22.87
N ARG A 5 -1.98 21.74 21.65
CA ARG A 5 -2.12 20.46 20.95
C ARG A 5 -0.71 19.97 20.66
N VAL A 6 -0.17 19.16 21.55
CA VAL A 6 0.91 18.23 21.22
C VAL A 6 0.36 17.33 20.13
N ASN A 7 0.53 17.76 18.89
CA ASN A 7 0.30 16.97 17.69
C ASN A 7 1.47 15.99 17.63
N SER A 8 1.50 15.00 18.53
CA SER A 8 2.42 13.88 18.47
C SER A 8 2.02 13.03 17.26
N ARG A 9 2.38 13.51 16.06
CA ARG A 9 2.38 12.67 14.86
C ARG A 9 3.28 11.48 15.22
N PRO A 10 2.78 10.24 15.24
CA PRO A 10 3.66 9.12 15.48
C PRO A 10 4.76 9.18 14.42
N SER A 11 6.01 9.15 14.86
CA SER A 11 7.14 8.98 13.97
C SER A 11 6.90 7.68 13.21
N ALA A 12 6.84 7.76 11.88
CA ALA A 12 6.68 6.59 11.02
C ALA A 12 7.62 5.47 11.50
N MET A 13 7.12 4.24 11.60
CA MET A 13 7.94 3.10 11.98
C MET A 13 8.84 2.73 10.79
N LEU A 14 9.93 3.47 10.66
CA LEU A 14 10.85 3.36 9.53
C LEU A 14 11.64 2.06 9.62
N ARG A 15 11.74 1.36 8.50
CA ARG A 15 12.68 0.25 8.35
C ARG A 15 14.09 0.80 8.19
N ALA A 16 15.06 0.09 8.75
CA ALA A 16 16.47 0.40 8.55
C ALA A 16 16.80 0.46 7.05
N ARG A 17 17.45 1.54 6.60
CA ARG A 17 17.73 1.80 5.18
C ARG A 17 18.48 0.65 4.51
N TRP A 18 19.40 0.00 5.23
CA TRP A 18 20.16 -1.14 4.71
C TRP A 18 19.28 -2.37 4.44
N LYS A 19 18.26 -2.65 5.28
CA LYS A 19 17.29 -3.73 5.05
C LYS A 19 16.50 -3.49 3.77
N VAL A 20 16.06 -2.25 3.57
CA VAL A 20 15.34 -1.83 2.36
C VAL A 20 16.24 -1.95 1.12
N ARG A 21 17.50 -1.51 1.20
CA ARG A 21 18.48 -1.65 0.11
C ARG A 21 18.73 -3.12 -0.22
N LEU A 22 18.90 -3.97 0.78
CA LEU A 22 19.09 -5.41 0.59
C LEU A 22 17.87 -6.06 -0.07
N ALA A 23 16.65 -5.79 0.41
CA ALA A 23 15.43 -6.30 -0.20
C ALA A 23 15.28 -5.87 -1.67
N LYS A 24 15.61 -4.61 -1.97
CA LYS A 24 15.64 -4.10 -3.36
C LYS A 24 16.71 -4.79 -4.19
N ALA A 25 17.89 -5.06 -3.63
CA ALA A 25 18.96 -5.77 -4.31
C ALA A 25 18.57 -7.22 -4.62
N VAL A 26 17.92 -7.92 -3.69
CA VAL A 26 17.41 -9.28 -3.90
C VAL A 26 16.36 -9.31 -5.02
N LEU A 27 15.41 -8.37 -5.03
CA LEU A 27 14.44 -8.28 -6.12
C LEU A 27 15.11 -8.01 -7.48
N ARG A 28 16.12 -7.13 -7.51
CA ARG A 28 16.91 -6.87 -8.73
C ARG A 28 17.67 -8.11 -9.20
N ALA A 29 18.26 -8.87 -8.27
CA ALA A 29 18.94 -10.13 -8.59
C ALA A 29 17.96 -11.18 -9.16
N LEU A 30 16.70 -11.18 -8.71
CA LEU A 30 15.61 -11.99 -9.29
C LEU A 30 15.08 -11.43 -10.64
N GLY A 31 15.70 -10.38 -11.17
CA GLY A 31 15.35 -9.74 -12.43
C GLY A 31 14.23 -8.70 -12.34
N TRP A 32 13.79 -8.31 -11.14
CA TRP A 32 12.73 -7.32 -10.95
C TRP A 32 13.27 -5.89 -10.88
N GLN A 33 12.70 -4.99 -11.68
CA GLN A 33 12.99 -3.56 -11.64
C GLN A 33 11.96 -2.81 -10.79
N LEU A 34 12.37 -2.16 -9.70
CA LEU A 34 11.46 -1.26 -8.96
C LEU A 34 11.45 0.12 -9.64
N ARG A 35 10.28 0.56 -10.11
CA ARG A 35 10.06 1.87 -10.73
C ARG A 35 9.21 2.76 -9.83
N GLY A 36 9.59 4.03 -9.79
CA GLY A 36 8.94 5.05 -8.97
C GLY A 36 9.71 5.36 -7.68
N THR A 37 9.59 6.60 -7.23
CA THR A 37 10.16 7.06 -5.98
C THR A 37 9.14 6.81 -4.88
N LEU A 38 9.51 6.04 -3.85
CA LEU A 38 8.64 5.80 -2.70
C LEU A 38 8.45 7.10 -1.92
N PRO A 39 7.23 7.64 -1.81
CA PRO A 39 7.02 8.91 -1.14
C PRO A 39 7.22 8.80 0.38
N PRO A 40 7.63 9.90 1.02
CA PRO A 40 8.01 9.90 2.44
C PRO A 40 6.84 9.67 3.40
N GLN A 41 5.59 9.87 2.97
CA GLN A 41 4.39 9.83 3.82
C GLN A 41 3.62 8.50 3.76
N PHE A 42 4.32 7.36 3.71
CA PHE A 42 3.69 6.05 3.51
C PHE A 42 2.97 5.47 4.74
N TRP A 43 3.20 6.00 5.95
CA TRP A 43 2.76 5.45 7.24
C TRP A 43 1.26 5.61 7.58
N ARG A 44 0.45 6.18 6.68
CA ARG A 44 -1.04 6.19 6.79
C ARG A 44 -1.67 5.82 5.47
N SER A 45 -1.09 4.82 4.83
CA SER A 45 -1.51 4.36 3.51
C SER A 45 -1.93 2.90 3.57
N ILE A 46 -2.93 2.56 2.76
CA ILE A 46 -3.26 1.19 2.38
C ILE A 46 -2.61 0.96 1.02
N VAL A 47 -1.64 0.05 0.99
CA VAL A 47 -0.91 -0.32 -0.21
C VAL A 47 -1.66 -1.44 -0.90
N VAL A 48 -2.31 -1.12 -2.01
CA VAL A 48 -3.12 -2.03 -2.81
C VAL A 48 -2.23 -2.65 -3.87
N VAL A 49 -2.05 -3.96 -3.80
CA VAL A 49 -1.08 -4.69 -4.62
C VAL A 49 -1.81 -5.66 -5.52
N LYS A 50 -1.66 -5.50 -6.83
CA LYS A 50 -1.99 -6.53 -7.80
C LYS A 50 -0.71 -7.23 -8.23
N ALA A 51 -0.67 -8.55 -8.06
CA ALA A 51 0.48 -9.37 -8.38
C ALA A 51 0.05 -10.78 -8.81
N PRO A 52 0.82 -11.50 -9.64
CA PRO A 52 0.47 -12.87 -10.03
C PRO A 52 0.72 -13.91 -8.93
N LYS A 53 1.64 -13.66 -7.98
CA LYS A 53 2.04 -14.64 -6.96
C LYS A 53 1.96 -14.05 -5.54
N PRO A 54 1.44 -14.78 -4.54
CA PRO A 54 1.30 -14.28 -3.16
C PRO A 54 2.61 -13.83 -2.49
N TRP A 55 3.74 -14.47 -2.83
CA TRP A 55 5.05 -14.10 -2.26
C TRP A 55 5.47 -12.67 -2.64
N GLN A 56 4.96 -12.12 -3.75
CA GLN A 56 5.31 -10.78 -4.21
C GLN A 56 4.81 -9.69 -3.27
N CYS A 57 3.67 -9.89 -2.61
CA CYS A 57 3.22 -8.99 -1.53
C CYS A 57 4.19 -8.99 -0.36
N LYS A 58 4.69 -10.18 0.05
CA LYS A 58 5.70 -10.30 1.11
C LYS A 58 7.00 -9.62 0.69
N ALA A 59 7.46 -9.84 -0.54
CA ALA A 59 8.66 -9.20 -1.06
C ALA A 59 8.51 -7.68 -1.12
N LEU A 60 7.37 -7.17 -1.59
CA LEU A 60 7.07 -5.73 -1.60
C LEU A 60 7.14 -5.12 -0.21
N ALA A 61 6.54 -5.78 0.79
CA ALA A 61 6.54 -5.31 2.17
C ALA A 61 7.94 -5.04 2.73
N TRP A 62 8.95 -5.82 2.31
CA TRP A 62 10.35 -5.64 2.70
C TRP A 62 11.05 -4.48 1.97
N THR A 63 10.53 -4.06 0.81
CA THR A 63 11.10 -2.95 0.01
C THR A 63 10.56 -1.58 0.40
N LEU A 64 9.49 -1.54 1.19
CA LEU A 64 8.87 -0.32 1.65
C LEU A 64 9.69 0.30 2.79
N PRO A 65 9.78 1.64 2.87
CA PRO A 65 10.55 2.34 3.91
C PRO A 65 9.89 2.26 5.29
N VAL A 66 8.63 1.84 5.36
CA VAL A 66 7.86 1.70 6.60
C VAL A 66 7.51 0.24 6.85
N VAL A 67 7.27 -0.10 8.11
CA VAL A 67 6.61 -1.37 8.46
C VAL A 67 5.22 -1.37 7.86
N VAL A 68 4.83 -2.52 7.30
CA VAL A 68 3.50 -2.71 6.73
C VAL A 68 2.84 -3.94 7.34
N ARG A 69 1.54 -3.82 7.57
CA ARG A 69 0.69 -4.86 8.14
C ARG A 69 -0.19 -5.46 7.05
N PRO A 70 -0.11 -6.78 6.79
CA PRO A 70 -0.99 -7.42 5.82
C PRO A 70 -2.43 -7.42 6.32
N LEU A 71 -3.38 -7.15 5.43
CA LEU A 71 -4.83 -7.24 5.71
C LEU A 71 -5.48 -8.49 5.11
N ASN A 72 -4.84 -9.14 4.13
CA ASN A 72 -5.38 -10.36 3.54
C ASN A 72 -5.52 -11.47 4.58
N GLY A 73 -6.64 -12.19 4.54
CA GLY A 73 -6.97 -13.26 5.49
C GLY A 73 -7.67 -12.78 6.75
N LEU A 74 -7.78 -11.46 6.97
CA LEU A 74 -8.63 -10.88 8.00
C LEU A 74 -10.05 -10.68 7.45
N ALA A 75 -11.05 -10.83 8.31
CA ALA A 75 -12.42 -10.45 7.98
C ALA A 75 -12.50 -8.93 7.75
N ARG A 76 -13.45 -8.49 6.92
CA ARG A 76 -13.63 -7.06 6.59
C ARG A 76 -13.79 -6.19 7.84
N GLU A 77 -14.52 -6.69 8.82
CA GLU A 77 -14.78 -6.01 10.10
C GLU A 77 -13.49 -5.77 10.90
N GLU A 78 -12.50 -6.67 10.76
CA GLU A 78 -11.21 -6.59 11.45
C GLU A 78 -10.24 -5.61 10.76
N TRP A 79 -10.48 -5.27 9.49
CA TRP A 79 -9.60 -4.38 8.74
C TRP A 79 -9.49 -3.01 9.40
N LEU A 80 -10.62 -2.43 9.82
CA LEU A 80 -10.67 -1.10 10.46
C LEU A 80 -9.85 -1.06 11.72
N HIS A 81 -10.03 -2.06 12.58
CA HIS A 81 -9.27 -2.17 13.82
C HIS A 81 -7.78 -2.36 13.55
N ALA A 82 -7.40 -3.27 12.64
CA ALA A 82 -6.00 -3.52 12.28
C ALA A 82 -5.33 -2.29 11.66
N THR A 83 -6.01 -1.58 10.76
CA THR A 83 -5.50 -0.36 10.12
C THR A 83 -5.38 0.79 11.12
N ALA A 84 -6.37 1.00 12.00
CA ALA A 84 -6.32 2.03 13.03
C ALA A 84 -5.15 1.81 13.99
N GLN A 85 -4.95 0.57 14.46
CA GLN A 85 -3.80 0.21 15.29
C GLN A 85 -2.47 0.43 14.56
N GLY A 86 -2.37 0.03 13.30
CA GLY A 86 -1.17 0.23 12.49
C GLY A 86 -0.84 1.72 12.31
N PHE A 87 -1.83 2.53 11.94
CA PHE A 87 -1.65 3.97 11.75
C PHE A 87 -1.25 4.69 13.04
N ALA A 88 -1.79 4.28 14.19
CA ALA A 88 -1.39 4.80 15.50
C ALA A 88 0.10 4.51 15.81
N LYS A 89 0.64 3.41 15.27
CA LYS A 89 2.06 3.02 15.41
C LYS A 89 2.96 3.56 14.29
N GLY A 90 2.42 4.30 13.33
CA GLY A 90 3.20 4.76 12.17
C GLY A 90 3.49 3.67 11.13
N GLU A 91 2.65 2.64 11.04
CA GLU A 91 2.71 1.55 10.05
C GLU A 91 1.77 1.83 8.86
N ALA A 92 2.06 1.28 7.68
CA ALA A 92 1.08 1.21 6.59
C ALA A 92 0.31 -0.12 6.63
N SER A 93 -0.81 -0.21 5.93
CA SER A 93 -1.47 -1.48 5.62
C SER A 93 -1.08 -1.94 4.21
N ILE A 94 -1.08 -3.24 3.96
CA ILE A 94 -0.87 -3.80 2.61
C ILE A 94 -1.95 -4.84 2.33
N VAL A 95 -2.54 -4.79 1.14
CA VAL A 95 -3.60 -5.68 0.70
C VAL A 95 -3.34 -6.15 -0.73
N PHE A 96 -3.36 -7.45 -0.93
CA PHE A 96 -3.37 -8.11 -2.23
C PHE A 96 -4.78 -8.07 -2.83
N THR A 97 -4.88 -7.78 -4.12
CA THR A 97 -6.15 -7.70 -4.85
C THR A 97 -6.02 -8.31 -6.25
N HIS A 98 -7.13 -8.86 -6.75
CA HIS A 98 -7.31 -9.20 -8.17
C HIS A 98 -7.78 -8.00 -9.01
N ALA A 99 -8.06 -6.87 -8.34
CA ALA A 99 -8.61 -5.64 -8.91
C ALA A 99 -9.97 -5.85 -9.61
N THR A 100 -10.84 -6.64 -8.99
CA THR A 100 -12.27 -6.67 -9.35
C THR A 100 -12.98 -5.45 -8.75
N ASP A 101 -14.04 -4.97 -9.39
CA ASP A 101 -14.75 -3.77 -8.92
C ASP A 101 -15.22 -3.90 -7.45
N PRO A 102 -15.81 -5.03 -6.98
CA PRO A 102 -16.17 -5.19 -5.58
C PRO A 102 -14.99 -5.09 -4.60
N GLN A 103 -13.82 -5.65 -4.97
CA GLN A 103 -12.63 -5.55 -4.12
C GLN A 103 -12.12 -4.11 -4.04
N LEU A 104 -12.15 -3.39 -5.17
CA LEU A 104 -11.71 -2.00 -5.23
C LEU A 104 -12.66 -1.08 -4.46
N GLU A 105 -13.97 -1.30 -4.56
CA GLU A 105 -14.99 -0.60 -3.77
C GLU A 105 -14.77 -0.78 -2.27
N ASP A 106 -14.55 -2.03 -1.83
CA ASP A 106 -14.30 -2.35 -0.43
C ASP A 106 -13.03 -1.69 0.10
N ILE A 107 -11.96 -1.71 -0.69
CA ILE A 107 -10.69 -1.06 -0.35
C ILE A 107 -10.85 0.47 -0.28
N ALA A 108 -11.57 1.08 -1.23
CA ALA A 108 -11.81 2.53 -1.25
C ALA A 108 -12.64 2.97 -0.04
N ALA A 109 -13.72 2.23 0.25
CA ALA A 109 -14.57 2.46 1.42
C ALA A 109 -13.76 2.36 2.72
N HIS A 110 -12.97 1.30 2.87
CA HIS A 110 -12.09 1.10 4.02
C HIS A 110 -11.06 2.23 4.18
N ALA A 111 -10.41 2.64 3.09
CA ALA A 111 -9.44 3.73 3.14
C ALA A 111 -10.07 5.06 3.57
N ARG A 112 -11.29 5.33 3.12
CA ARG A 112 -12.06 6.53 3.52
C ARG A 112 -12.40 6.47 5.01
N GLU A 113 -12.93 5.36 5.48
CA GLU A 113 -13.33 5.18 6.87
C GLU A 113 -12.13 5.26 7.83
N ALA A 114 -11.01 4.62 7.47
CA ALA A 114 -9.76 4.69 8.20
C ALA A 114 -9.05 6.07 8.09
N LYS A 115 -9.61 7.01 7.31
CA LYS A 115 -8.99 8.32 6.99
C LYS A 115 -7.54 8.16 6.49
N GLY A 116 -7.32 7.11 5.71
CA GLY A 116 -6.05 6.72 5.12
C GLY A 116 -5.88 7.23 3.69
N ARG A 117 -4.68 7.01 3.14
CA ARG A 117 -4.39 7.17 1.72
C ARG A 117 -4.37 5.82 1.02
N ILE A 118 -4.60 5.81 -0.28
CA ILE A 118 -4.48 4.62 -1.12
C ILE A 118 -3.18 4.76 -1.92
N ALA A 119 -2.33 3.74 -1.87
CA ALA A 119 -1.15 3.63 -2.71
C ALA A 119 -1.27 2.39 -3.59
N LEU A 120 -1.15 2.54 -4.91
CA LEU A 120 -1.32 1.42 -5.84
C LEU A 120 0.03 0.83 -6.20
N CYS A 121 0.12 -0.50 -6.26
CA CYS A 121 1.31 -1.21 -6.67
C CYS A 121 0.97 -2.34 -7.64
N ALA A 122 1.67 -2.38 -8.76
CA ALA A 122 1.54 -3.43 -9.76
C ALA A 122 2.86 -4.20 -9.90
N PHE A 123 2.80 -5.53 -9.76
CA PHE A 123 3.88 -6.43 -10.18
C PHE A 123 3.58 -6.91 -11.59
N GLU A 124 4.23 -6.33 -12.60
CA GLU A 124 4.08 -6.74 -13.99
C GLU A 124 5.08 -7.87 -14.30
N PRO A 125 4.63 -9.15 -14.40
CA PRO A 125 5.52 -10.27 -14.70
C PRO A 125 6.21 -10.18 -16.05
N GLN A 126 5.51 -9.73 -17.10
CA GLN A 126 6.03 -9.78 -18.48
C GLN A 126 7.31 -8.94 -18.64
N ARG A 127 7.29 -7.70 -18.13
CA ARG A 127 8.45 -6.79 -18.16
C ARG A 127 9.31 -6.86 -16.90
N LYS A 128 8.96 -7.74 -15.96
CA LYS A 128 9.59 -7.90 -14.64
C LYS A 128 9.84 -6.56 -13.94
N PHE A 129 8.81 -5.73 -13.77
CA PHE A 129 8.95 -4.53 -12.95
C PHE A 129 7.82 -4.38 -11.94
N VAL A 130 8.15 -3.65 -10.87
CA VAL A 130 7.25 -3.28 -9.78
C VAL A 130 7.03 -1.79 -9.88
N HIS A 131 5.81 -1.37 -10.19
CA HIS A 131 5.46 0.04 -10.27
C HIS A 131 4.61 0.41 -9.06
N MET A 132 5.02 1.48 -8.38
CA MET A 132 4.29 2.05 -7.26
C MET A 132 3.84 3.47 -7.57
N HIS A 133 2.54 3.70 -7.46
CA HIS A 133 1.95 5.00 -7.58
C HIS A 133 2.08 5.81 -6.29
N ALA A 134 2.11 7.14 -6.40
CA ALA A 134 2.05 8.03 -5.25
C ALA A 134 0.72 7.85 -4.48
N PRO A 135 0.72 7.86 -3.13
CA PRO A 135 -0.48 7.77 -2.34
C PRO A 135 -1.43 8.95 -2.59
N PHE A 136 -2.71 8.67 -2.78
CA PHE A 136 -3.79 9.66 -2.90
C PHE A 136 -4.82 9.47 -1.79
N LYS A 137 -5.59 10.51 -1.47
CA LYS A 137 -6.68 10.40 -0.48
C LYS A 137 -7.89 9.76 -1.15
N ALA A 138 -8.56 8.86 -0.45
CA ALA A 138 -9.89 8.42 -0.86
C ALA A 138 -10.83 9.65 -0.92
N SER A 139 -11.52 9.80 -2.03
CA SER A 139 -12.42 10.91 -2.29
C SER A 139 -13.82 10.61 -1.72
N PRO A 140 -14.72 11.61 -1.65
CA PRO A 140 -16.11 11.34 -1.28
C PRO A 140 -16.89 10.59 -2.38
N PHE A 141 -16.31 10.40 -3.58
CA PHE A 141 -16.93 9.78 -4.74
C PHE A 141 -16.28 8.40 -5.01
N PRO A 142 -16.83 7.30 -4.46
CA PRO A 142 -16.20 5.98 -4.54
C PRO A 142 -16.01 5.50 -5.99
N ASP A 143 -16.99 5.76 -6.87
CA ASP A 143 -16.93 5.34 -8.29
C ASP A 143 -15.72 5.94 -9.02
N ARG A 144 -15.35 7.20 -8.68
CA ARG A 144 -14.18 7.86 -9.25
C ARG A 144 -12.89 7.19 -8.81
N ASP A 145 -12.80 6.84 -7.53
CA ASP A 145 -11.62 6.18 -6.97
C ASP A 145 -11.48 4.77 -7.55
N VAL A 146 -12.57 4.01 -7.62
CA VAL A 146 -12.62 2.66 -8.22
C VAL A 146 -12.22 2.72 -9.69
N HIS A 147 -12.82 3.63 -10.47
CA HIS A 147 -12.45 3.81 -11.88
C HIS A 147 -10.99 4.17 -12.05
N TYR A 148 -10.44 5.04 -11.18
CA TYR A 148 -9.02 5.40 -11.19
C TYR A 148 -8.12 4.20 -10.88
N MET A 149 -8.42 3.43 -9.83
CA MET A 149 -7.66 2.23 -9.47
C MET A 149 -7.72 1.17 -10.57
N ARG A 150 -8.90 0.94 -11.15
CA ARG A 150 -9.11 0.03 -12.27
C ARG A 150 -8.28 0.45 -13.48
N ARG A 151 -8.34 1.73 -13.86
CA ARG A 151 -7.54 2.29 -14.95
C ARG A 151 -6.06 2.09 -14.71
N TYR A 152 -5.59 2.36 -13.48
CA TYR A 152 -4.20 2.11 -13.10
C TYR A 152 -3.79 0.66 -13.37
N PHE A 153 -4.54 -0.32 -12.86
CA PHE A 153 -4.20 -1.73 -13.04
C PHE A 153 -4.33 -2.21 -14.50
N LYS A 154 -5.21 -1.60 -15.31
CA LYS A 154 -5.36 -1.92 -16.74
C LYS A 154 -4.09 -1.66 -17.56
N HIS A 155 -3.20 -0.78 -17.11
CA HIS A 155 -1.95 -0.47 -17.82
C HIS A 155 -0.88 -1.56 -17.69
N PHE A 156 -1.07 -2.55 -16.81
CA PHE A 156 -0.11 -3.62 -16.57
C PHE A 156 -0.66 -4.96 -17.06
N ARG A 157 0.26 -5.83 -17.50
CA ARG A 157 -0.06 -7.18 -17.98
C ARG A 157 0.25 -8.20 -16.90
N PHE A 158 -0.76 -8.92 -16.45
CA PHE A 158 -0.66 -9.89 -15.34
C PHE A 158 -0.78 -11.35 -15.77
N ASP A 159 -1.08 -11.57 -17.06
CA ASP A 159 -1.27 -12.87 -17.70
C ASP A 159 0.06 -13.47 -18.19
#